data_AF-A0A1S6M1Q8-F1
#
_entry.id   AF-A0A1S6M1Q8-F1
#
_cell.length_a   1.000
_cell.length_b   1.000
_cell.length_c   1.000
_cell.angle_alpha   90.00
_cell.angle_beta   90.00
_cell.angle_gamma   90.00
#
_symmetry.space_group_name_H-M   'P 1'
#
loop_
_entity.id
_entity.type
_entity.pdbx_description
1 polymer ?
#
loop_
_entity_poly.entity_id
_entity_poly.type
_entity_poly.pdbx_seq_one_letter_code
_entity_poly.pdbx_strand_id
1 'polypeptide(L)'
;MASLSFRQLLTLLPVMLPLMFNIKRSAQFYDGQFKPTRSRANRAFLTELENIAKKNGATAIKHVKVPRNAIFQHKGIPYEYAIMLTVEMDKKKISTALRLALRL
;
A
#
# COMPACT_ATOMS: atom_id res chain seq x y z
N MET A 1 2.05 21.15 24.29
CA MET A 1 0.79 20.56 23.76
C MET A 1 -0.28 21.64 23.88
N ALA A 2 -0.96 22.01 22.78
CA ALA A 2 -1.97 23.06 22.82
C ALA A 2 -3.25 22.55 23.49
N SER A 3 -3.71 23.21 24.55
CA SER A 3 -4.99 22.91 25.20
C SER A 3 -6.11 23.60 24.42
N LEU A 4 -6.97 22.82 23.77
CA LEU A 4 -8.17 23.35 23.12
C LEU A 4 -9.18 23.81 24.17
N SER A 5 -9.75 24.99 24.00
CA SER A 5 -10.84 25.45 24.86
C SER A 5 -12.10 24.62 24.61
N PHE A 6 -12.99 24.51 25.61
CA PHE A 6 -14.22 23.73 25.53
C PHE A 6 -15.10 24.10 24.33
N ARG A 7 -15.14 25.38 23.96
CA ARG A 7 -15.88 25.87 22.78
C ARG A 7 -15.26 25.38 21.47
N GLN A 8 -13.93 25.41 21.36
CA GLN A 8 -13.22 24.93 20.18
C GLN A 8 -13.35 23.40 20.03
N LEU A 9 -13.38 22.67 21.14
CA LEU A 9 -13.63 21.23 21.14
C LEU A 9 -15.03 20.90 20.59
N LEU A 10 -16.06 21.66 21.01
CA LEU A 10 -17.43 21.52 20.50
C LEU A 10 -17.55 21.81 19.00
N THR A 11 -16.78 22.77 18.47
CA THR A 11 -16.78 23.08 17.05
C THR A 11 -16.08 22.01 16.21
N LEU A 12 -15.06 21.35 16.75
CA LEU A 12 -14.28 20.32 16.05
C LEU A 12 -14.91 18.92 16.14
N LEU A 13 -15.78 18.68 17.13
CA LEU A 13 -16.47 17.41 17.36
C LEU A 13 -17.11 16.76 16.11
N PRO A 14 -17.89 17.46 15.27
CA PRO A 14 -18.52 16.84 14.09
C PRO A 14 -17.52 16.30 13.07
N VAL A 15 -16.30 16.82 13.03
CA VAL A 15 -15.23 16.33 12.15
C VAL A 15 -14.37 15.28 12.85
N MET A 16 -14.08 15.47 14.14
CA MET A 16 -13.28 14.54 14.94
C MET A 16 -13.95 13.18 15.10
N LEU A 17 -15.25 13.13 15.36
CA LEU A 17 -15.99 11.89 15.59
C LEU A 17 -15.87 10.89 14.42
N PRO A 18 -16.19 11.25 13.16
CA PRO A 18 -16.06 10.33 12.04
C PRO A 18 -14.59 9.93 11.78
N LEU A 19 -13.64 10.85 11.99
CA LEU A 19 -12.20 10.57 11.89
C LEU A 19 -11.76 9.51 12.89
N MET A 20 -12.09 9.70 14.17
CA MET A 20 -11.75 8.74 15.23
C MET A 20 -12.43 7.38 14.99
N PHE A 21 -13.67 7.37 14.51
CA PHE A 21 -14.37 6.15 14.14
C PHE A 21 -13.64 5.39 13.02
N ASN A 22 -13.25 6.10 11.95
CA ASN A 22 -12.51 5.51 10.83
C ASN A 22 -11.12 5.03 11.23
N ILE A 23 -10.41 5.76 12.10
CA ILE A 23 -9.11 5.35 12.64
C ILE A 23 -9.27 4.06 13.44
N LYS A 24 -10.25 3.98 14.35
CA LYS A 24 -10.51 2.75 15.13
C LYS A 24 -10.91 1.58 14.24
N ARG A 25 -11.80 1.80 13.28
CA ARG A 25 -12.23 0.76 12.32
C ARG A 25 -11.07 0.29 11.46
N SER A 26 -10.19 1.19 11.02
CA SER A 26 -9.00 0.85 10.25
C SER A 26 -8.01 0.04 11.07
N ALA A 27 -7.78 0.40 12.35
CA ALA A 27 -6.92 -0.36 13.25
C ALA A 27 -7.42 -1.80 13.46
N GLN A 28 -8.74 -1.98 13.61
CA GLN A 28 -9.36 -3.32 13.77
C GLN A 28 -9.14 -4.26 12.58
N PHE A 29 -8.95 -3.75 11.35
CA PHE A 29 -8.57 -4.59 10.21
C PHE A 29 -7.20 -5.26 10.38
N TYR A 30 -6.34 -4.71 11.24
CA TYR A 30 -4.99 -5.23 11.52
C TYR A 30 -4.90 -6.00 12.84
N ASP A 31 -5.89 -5.88 13.74
CA ASP A 31 -5.93 -6.57 15.04
C ASP A 31 -6.36 -8.04 14.95
N GLY A 32 -7.03 -8.44 13.86
CA GLY A 32 -7.43 -9.82 13.63
C GLY A 32 -6.24 -10.70 13.24
N GLN A 33 -6.11 -11.88 13.87
CA GLN A 33 -5.27 -12.94 13.31
C GLN A 33 -5.88 -13.38 11.96
N PHE A 34 -5.38 -12.80 10.86
CA PHE A 34 -5.83 -13.17 9.53
C PHE A 34 -5.47 -14.65 9.28
N LYS A 35 -6.49 -15.52 9.34
CA LYS A 35 -6.36 -16.92 8.95
C LYS A 35 -6.71 -17.02 7.47
N PRO A 36 -5.74 -17.28 6.57
CA PRO A 36 -6.03 -17.41 5.14
C PRO A 36 -7.05 -18.53 4.92
N THR A 37 -8.22 -18.17 4.36
CA THR A 37 -9.25 -19.15 3.97
C THR A 37 -8.74 -20.14 2.93
N ARG A 38 -7.73 -19.74 2.14
CA ARG A 38 -7.04 -20.58 1.15
C ARG A 38 -5.54 -20.35 1.23
N SER A 39 -4.78 -21.40 1.52
CA SER A 39 -3.31 -21.36 1.62
C SER A 39 -2.62 -21.73 0.31
N ARG A 40 -3.35 -22.23 -0.70
CA ARG A 40 -2.78 -22.73 -1.96
C ARG A 40 -3.43 -22.04 -3.14
N ALA A 41 -2.59 -21.51 -4.02
CA ALA A 41 -2.99 -21.05 -5.35
C ALA A 41 -2.80 -22.19 -6.35
N ASN A 42 -3.74 -22.34 -7.29
CA ASN A 42 -3.58 -23.26 -8.42
C ASN A 42 -2.61 -22.64 -9.44
N ARG A 43 -1.82 -23.48 -10.15
CA ARG A 43 -0.99 -23.04 -11.27
C ARG A 43 -1.79 -22.26 -12.31
N ALA A 44 -3.01 -22.70 -12.62
CA ALA A 44 -3.89 -21.99 -13.56
C ALA A 44 -4.15 -20.53 -13.14
N PHE A 45 -4.38 -20.30 -11.84
CA PHE A 45 -4.57 -18.97 -11.28
C PHE A 45 -3.30 -18.12 -11.35
N LEU A 46 -2.13 -18.72 -11.08
CA LEU A 46 -0.85 -18.01 -11.23
C LEU A 46 -0.63 -17.59 -12.68
N THR A 47 -0.86 -18.47 -13.64
CA THR A 47 -0.75 -18.14 -15.07
C THR A 47 -1.72 -17.03 -15.48
N GLU A 48 -2.95 -17.06 -14.99
CA GLU A 48 -3.92 -15.99 -15.25
C GLU A 48 -3.43 -14.65 -14.68
N LEU A 49 -2.90 -14.65 -13.47
CA LEU A 49 -2.36 -13.46 -12.81
C LEU A 49 -1.15 -12.89 -13.56
N GLU A 50 -0.28 -13.76 -14.09
CA GLU A 50 0.84 -13.34 -14.95
C GLU A 50 0.34 -12.73 -16.27
N ASN A 51 -0.69 -13.31 -16.88
CA ASN A 51 -1.29 -12.80 -18.11
C ASN A 51 -1.93 -11.42 -17.89
N ILE A 52 -2.64 -11.23 -16.77
CA ILE A 52 -3.19 -9.94 -16.38
C ILE A 52 -2.07 -8.92 -16.19
N ALA A 53 -1.01 -9.27 -15.48
CA ALA A 53 0.12 -8.35 -15.26
C ALA A 53 0.77 -7.92 -16.58
N LYS A 54 1.04 -8.87 -17.48
CA LYS A 54 1.62 -8.59 -18.81
C LYS A 54 0.69 -7.73 -19.68
N LYS A 55 -0.61 -8.02 -19.67
CA LYS A 55 -1.62 -7.23 -20.39
C LYS A 55 -1.64 -5.76 -19.92
N ASN A 56 -1.35 -5.52 -18.64
CA ASN A 56 -1.29 -4.19 -18.05
C ASN A 56 0.11 -3.54 -18.12
N GLY A 57 1.04 -4.11 -18.89
CA GLY A 57 2.36 -3.50 -19.15
C GLY A 57 3.48 -3.90 -18.18
N ALA A 58 3.28 -4.93 -17.36
CA ALA A 58 4.38 -5.50 -16.58
C ALA A 58 5.35 -6.29 -17.48
N THR A 59 6.63 -5.94 -17.43
CA THR A 59 7.72 -6.63 -18.13
C THR A 59 8.01 -7.98 -17.48
N ALA A 60 8.04 -8.04 -16.15
CA ALA A 60 8.20 -9.28 -15.41
C ALA A 60 7.45 -9.26 -14.07
N ILE A 61 7.07 -10.45 -13.64
CA ILE A 61 6.37 -10.72 -12.38
C ILE A 61 7.09 -11.82 -11.61
N LYS A 62 7.30 -11.61 -10.31
CA LYS A 62 7.89 -12.61 -9.40
C LYS A 62 7.20 -12.61 -8.05
N HIS A 63 7.17 -13.77 -7.42
CA HIS A 63 6.69 -13.95 -6.06
C HIS A 63 7.90 -14.03 -5.12
N VAL A 64 7.98 -13.14 -4.14
CA VAL A 64 9.14 -13.04 -3.25
C VAL A 64 8.71 -13.00 -1.79
N LYS A 65 9.51 -13.60 -0.92
CA LYS A 65 9.37 -13.38 0.53
C LYS A 65 9.94 -12.00 0.85
N VAL A 66 9.16 -11.16 1.53
CA VAL A 66 9.54 -9.79 1.86
C VAL A 66 10.58 -9.82 2.98
N PRO A 67 11.79 -9.30 2.76
CA PRO A 67 12.79 -9.21 3.80
C PRO A 67 12.39 -8.10 4.79
N ARG A 68 12.67 -8.30 6.08
CA ARG A 68 12.21 -7.38 7.15
C ARG A 68 12.76 -5.95 7.00
N ASN A 69 13.93 -5.80 6.39
CA ASN A 69 14.55 -4.50 6.12
C ASN A 69 13.87 -3.71 4.99
N ALA A 70 13.02 -4.35 4.17
CA ALA A 70 12.23 -3.68 3.13
C ALA A 70 10.89 -3.15 3.66
N ILE A 71 10.56 -3.41 4.93
CA ILE A 71 9.34 -2.92 5.57
C ILE A 71 9.65 -1.57 6.22
N PHE A 72 8.82 -0.57 5.96
CA PHE A 72 8.96 0.75 6.59
C PHE A 72 8.96 0.66 8.12
N GLN A 73 9.75 1.52 8.75
CA GLN A 73 9.85 1.58 10.21
C GLN A 73 8.47 1.83 10.84
N HIS A 74 8.17 1.10 11.93
CA HIS A 74 6.89 1.14 12.63
C HIS A 74 5.67 0.67 11.80
N LYS A 75 5.90 -0.03 10.69
CA LYS A 75 4.84 -0.67 9.89
C LYS A 75 4.98 -2.19 9.95
N GLY A 76 3.84 -2.87 9.93
CA GLY A 76 3.74 -4.32 9.75
C GLY A 76 3.08 -4.63 8.43
N ILE A 77 3.41 -5.78 7.84
CA ILE A 77 2.72 -6.32 6.67
C ILE A 77 1.87 -7.51 7.09
N PRO A 78 0.66 -7.68 6.53
CA PRO A 78 -0.21 -8.81 6.88
C PRO A 78 0.26 -10.15 6.29
N TYR A 79 1.07 -10.14 5.22
CA TYR A 79 1.63 -11.34 4.58
C TYR A 79 3.13 -11.24 4.40
N GLU A 80 3.83 -12.35 4.60
CA GLU A 80 5.28 -12.42 4.41
C GLU A 80 5.70 -12.43 2.93
N TYR A 81 4.77 -12.60 1.99
CA TYR A 81 5.04 -12.68 0.56
C TYR A 81 4.47 -11.48 -0.19
N ALA A 82 5.20 -11.00 -1.20
CA ALA A 82 4.78 -9.95 -2.10
C ALA A 82 4.88 -10.40 -3.56
N ILE A 83 4.04 -9.78 -4.40
CA ILE A 83 4.13 -9.88 -5.85
C ILE A 83 4.94 -8.69 -6.33
N MET A 84 6.12 -8.94 -6.89
CA MET A 84 6.99 -7.94 -7.47
C MET A 84 6.68 -7.82 -8.96
N LEU A 85 6.25 -6.62 -9.37
CA LEU A 85 6.02 -6.26 -10.76
C LEU A 85 7.13 -5.31 -11.20
N THR A 86 7.65 -5.53 -12.39
CA THR A 86 8.62 -4.63 -13.03
C THR A 86 8.00 -4.09 -14.31
N VAL A 87 8.20 -2.79 -14.54
CA VAL A 87 7.71 -2.10 -15.73
C VAL A 87 8.90 -1.36 -16.33
N GLU A 88 9.14 -1.58 -17.62
CA GLU A 88 10.16 -0.84 -18.34
C GLU A 88 9.70 0.61 -18.54
N MET A 89 10.57 1.55 -18.16
CA MET A 89 10.33 2.97 -18.34
C MET A 89 11.02 3.47 -19.60
N ASP A 90 10.36 4.39 -20.32
CA ASP A 90 10.95 5.04 -21.50
C ASP A 90 12.13 5.95 -21.11
N LYS A 91 13.33 5.56 -21.54
CA LYS A 91 14.61 6.26 -21.30
C LYS A 91 14.59 7.72 -21.76
N LYS A 92 13.92 8.05 -22.86
CA LYS A 92 13.86 9.42 -23.39
C LYS A 92 13.02 10.33 -22.49
N LYS A 93 11.93 9.80 -21.92
CA LYS A 93 11.07 10.54 -21.00
C LYS A 93 11.73 10.74 -19.64
N ILE A 94 12.40 9.73 -19.08
CA ILE A 94 13.11 9.86 -17.80
C ILE A 94 14.23 10.89 -17.86
N SER A 95 15.05 10.85 -18.91
CA SER A 95 16.18 11.79 -19.05
C SER A 95 15.73 13.26 -19.12
N THR A 96 14.52 13.50 -19.60
CA THR A 96 13.93 14.85 -19.67
C THR A 96 13.22 15.24 -18.36
N ALA A 97 12.68 14.27 -17.60
CA ALA A 97 11.93 14.52 -16.37
C ALA A 97 12.76 15.23 -15.28
N LEU A 98 14.05 14.87 -15.13
CA LEU A 98 14.95 15.53 -14.17
C LEU A 98 15.12 17.03 -14.47
N ARG A 99 15.06 17.41 -15.76
CA ARG A 99 15.19 18.79 -16.22
C ARG A 99 13.95 19.65 -15.94
N LEU A 100 12.77 19.02 -15.88
CA LEU A 100 11.49 19.70 -15.57
C LEU A 100 11.32 19.96 -14.06
N ALA A 101 11.79 19.04 -13.21
CA ALA A 101 11.72 19.20 -11.76
C ALA A 101 12.60 20.35 -11.22
N LEU A 102 13.69 20.69 -11.91
CA LEU A 102 14.59 21.80 -11.56
C LEU A 102 14.08 23.19 -12.02
N ARG A 103 12.91 23.26 -12.65
CA ARG A 103 12.28 24.51 -13.13
C ARG A 103 11.01 24.91 -12.35
N LEU A 104 10.65 24.16 -11.31
CA LEU A 104 9.55 24.45 -10.38
C LEU A 104 10.12 24.88 -9.02
#